data_AF-A0A316SKE5-F1
#
_entry.id   AF-A0A316SKE5-F1
#
_cell.length_a   1.000
_cell.length_b   1.000
_cell.length_c   1.000
_cell.angle_alpha   90.00
_cell.angle_beta   90.00
_cell.angle_gamma   90.00
#
_symmetry.space_group_name_H-M   'P 1'
#
loop_
_entity.id
_entity.type
_entity.pdbx_description
1 polymer ?
#
loop_
_entity_poly.entity_id
_entity_poly.type
_entity_poly.pdbx_seq_one_letter_code
_entity_poly.pdbx_strand_id
1 'polypeptide(L)'
;MAVKMRLTRLGDKKSPFYRIVVVDSRKARDGQYVDLIGTYDPLSEPATVKIDAEKAKKWIGNGVQPTDKVRALLVKEGIMEPKKFCVRKPKQAPPAPKAKAEGDNQEVKAE
;
A
#
# COMPACT_ATOMS: atom_id res chain seq x y z
N MET A 1 -4.14 -23.82 -2.00
CA MET A 1 -5.02 -23.72 -0.82
C MET A 1 -4.34 -22.72 0.10
N ALA A 2 -4.72 -21.45 0.02
CA ALA A 2 -4.05 -20.40 0.76
C ALA A 2 -5.09 -19.37 1.18
N VAL A 3 -5.26 -19.22 2.48
CA VAL A 3 -6.16 -18.24 3.08
C VAL A 3 -5.46 -16.88 3.09
N LYS A 4 -6.15 -15.86 2.58
CA LYS A 4 -5.65 -14.49 2.48
C LYS A 4 -6.60 -13.52 3.18
N MET A 5 -6.02 -12.48 3.75
CA MET A 5 -6.76 -11.29 4.16
C MET A 5 -6.76 -10.28 3.00
N ARG A 6 -7.95 -9.93 2.51
CA ARG A 6 -8.13 -9.01 1.39
C ARG A 6 -9.28 -8.03 1.61
N LEU A 7 -9.33 -7.00 0.78
CA LEU A 7 -10.42 -6.04 0.73
C LEU A 7 -11.49 -6.52 -0.26
N THR A 8 -12.72 -6.60 0.21
CA THR A 8 -13.92 -6.79 -0.63
C THR A 8 -14.57 -5.44 -0.83
N ARG A 9 -14.89 -5.10 -2.10
CA ARG A 9 -15.49 -3.81 -2.42
C ARG A 9 -17.00 -3.91 -2.30
N LEU A 10 -17.57 -2.96 -1.58
CA LEU A 10 -18.98 -2.66 -1.49
C LEU A 10 -19.22 -1.20 -1.88
N GLY A 11 -20.50 -0.84 -1.97
CA GLY A 11 -20.92 0.51 -2.28
C GLY A 11 -20.99 0.82 -3.78
N ASP A 12 -21.48 2.00 -4.05
CA ASP A 12 -21.87 2.45 -5.37
C ASP A 12 -20.71 2.96 -6.22
N LYS A 13 -21.03 3.38 -7.43
CA LYS A 13 -20.11 4.15 -8.26
C LYS A 13 -19.80 5.47 -7.55
N LYS A 14 -18.52 5.81 -7.42
CA LYS A 14 -17.98 6.99 -6.69
C LYS A 14 -18.07 6.95 -5.16
N SER A 15 -18.74 5.95 -4.57
CA SER A 15 -18.79 5.76 -3.12
C SER A 15 -18.23 4.39 -2.71
N PRO A 16 -16.91 4.14 -2.86
CA PRO A 16 -16.33 2.86 -2.49
C PRO A 16 -16.30 2.65 -0.97
N PHE A 17 -16.84 1.52 -0.50
CA PHE A 17 -16.72 1.04 0.87
C PHE A 17 -16.04 -0.32 0.87
N TYR A 18 -15.13 -0.60 1.81
CA TYR A 18 -14.40 -1.87 1.81
C TYR A 18 -14.62 -2.65 3.09
N ARG A 19 -14.73 -3.97 2.97
CA ARG A 19 -14.66 -4.90 4.10
C ARG A 19 -13.31 -5.61 4.09
N ILE A 20 -12.69 -5.72 5.25
CA ILE A 20 -11.49 -6.52 5.48
C ILE A 20 -11.95 -7.93 5.84
N VAL A 21 -11.75 -8.87 4.93
CA VAL A 21 -12.26 -10.25 5.05
C VAL A 21 -11.13 -11.28 4.96
N VAL A 22 -11.34 -12.40 5.64
CA VAL A 22 -10.51 -13.61 5.55
C VAL A 22 -11.19 -14.59 4.59
N VAL A 23 -10.47 -15.04 3.58
CA VAL A 23 -11.03 -15.90 2.53
C VAL A 23 -9.96 -16.74 1.85
N ASP A 24 -10.34 -17.90 1.32
CA ASP A 24 -9.44 -18.65 0.43
C ASP A 24 -9.17 -17.87 -0.87
N SER A 25 -7.91 -17.88 -1.30
CA SER A 25 -7.44 -17.13 -2.46
C SER A 25 -8.16 -17.46 -3.77
N ARG A 26 -8.82 -18.62 -3.90
CA ARG A 26 -9.51 -19.05 -5.12
C ARG A 26 -10.92 -18.47 -5.23
N LYS A 27 -11.51 -17.97 -4.15
CA LYS A 27 -12.88 -17.44 -4.15
C LYS A 27 -12.94 -16.08 -4.84
N ALA A 28 -14.05 -15.80 -5.52
CA ALA A 28 -14.34 -14.50 -6.13
C ALA A 28 -14.28 -13.36 -5.09
N ARG A 29 -13.91 -12.15 -5.53
CA ARG A 29 -13.66 -10.99 -4.64
C ARG A 29 -14.83 -10.70 -3.69
N ASP A 30 -16.03 -10.71 -4.23
CA ASP A 30 -17.27 -10.34 -3.54
C ASP A 30 -18.10 -11.59 -3.13
N GLY A 31 -17.46 -12.77 -3.11
CA GLY A 31 -18.09 -14.04 -2.73
C GLY A 31 -18.07 -14.33 -1.23
N GLN A 32 -18.42 -15.56 -0.88
CA GLN A 32 -18.45 -16.05 0.51
C GLN A 32 -17.06 -15.97 1.14
N TYR A 33 -17.00 -15.37 2.34
CA TYR A 33 -15.82 -15.27 3.19
C TYR A 33 -15.95 -16.19 4.41
N VAL A 34 -14.81 -16.44 5.06
CA VAL A 34 -14.75 -17.24 6.30
C VAL A 34 -15.10 -16.36 7.49
N ASP A 35 -14.48 -15.19 7.59
CA ASP A 35 -14.66 -14.28 8.71
C ASP A 35 -14.51 -12.81 8.28
N LEU A 36 -15.27 -11.93 8.93
CA LEU A 36 -15.21 -10.48 8.76
C LEU A 36 -14.42 -9.86 9.92
N ILE A 37 -13.28 -9.25 9.58
CA ILE A 37 -12.39 -8.64 10.58
C ILE A 37 -12.73 -7.16 10.80
N GLY A 38 -13.15 -6.46 9.74
CA GLY A 38 -13.36 -5.03 9.84
C GLY A 38 -13.83 -4.35 8.57
N THR A 39 -13.85 -3.03 8.62
CA THR A 39 -14.27 -2.14 7.53
C THR A 39 -13.27 -1.02 7.30
N TYR A 40 -13.21 -0.56 6.06
CA TYR A 40 -12.36 0.54 5.62
C TYR A 40 -13.16 1.48 4.73
N ASP A 41 -13.25 2.73 5.17
CA ASP A 41 -13.86 3.82 4.43
C ASP A 41 -12.77 4.82 3.98
N PRO A 42 -12.48 4.91 2.67
CA PRO A 42 -11.50 5.84 2.13
C PRO A 42 -12.05 7.25 1.88
N LEU A 43 -13.37 7.47 1.88
CA LEU A 43 -13.99 8.75 1.53
C LEU A 43 -14.03 9.70 2.72
N SER A 44 -14.08 9.15 3.93
CA SER A 44 -14.02 9.94 5.14
C SER A 44 -12.65 10.59 5.27
N GLU A 45 -12.60 11.89 5.58
CA GLU A 45 -11.38 12.62 5.96
C GLU A 45 -11.44 12.88 7.47
N PRO A 46 -10.79 12.07 8.33
CA PRO A 46 -9.77 11.05 8.06
C PRO A 46 -10.32 9.66 7.71
N ALA A 47 -9.54 8.91 6.92
CA ALA A 47 -9.93 7.58 6.44
C ALA A 47 -10.26 6.66 7.61
N THR A 48 -11.53 6.28 7.72
CA THR A 48 -12.04 5.57 8.89
C THR A 48 -11.76 4.08 8.75
N VAL A 49 -11.00 3.54 9.70
CA VAL A 49 -10.66 2.12 9.79
C VAL A 49 -11.29 1.59 11.07
N LYS A 50 -12.06 0.52 10.96
CA LYS A 50 -12.61 -0.20 12.11
C LYS A 50 -12.15 -1.64 12.01
N ILE A 51 -11.23 -2.05 12.87
CA ILE A 51 -10.66 -3.40 12.87
C ILE A 51 -10.82 -4.02 14.25
N ASP A 52 -11.27 -5.27 14.28
CA ASP A 52 -11.22 -6.10 15.47
C ASP A 52 -9.79 -6.65 15.66
N ALA A 53 -9.08 -6.11 16.64
CA ALA A 53 -7.67 -6.43 16.87
C ALA A 53 -7.45 -7.87 17.33
N GLU A 54 -8.38 -8.45 18.08
CA GLU A 54 -8.26 -9.81 18.61
C GLU A 54 -8.38 -10.86 17.49
N LYS A 55 -9.39 -10.71 16.64
CA LYS A 55 -9.58 -11.56 15.46
C LYS A 55 -8.43 -11.42 14.49
N ALA A 56 -7.98 -10.19 14.23
CA ALA A 56 -6.85 -9.94 13.33
C ALA A 56 -5.58 -10.66 13.81
N LYS A 57 -5.23 -10.54 15.09
CA LYS A 57 -4.05 -11.22 15.68
C LYS A 57 -4.15 -12.74 15.58
N LYS A 58 -5.33 -13.30 15.86
CA LYS A 58 -5.57 -14.75 15.74
C LYS A 58 -5.32 -15.26 14.32
N TRP A 59 -5.87 -14.59 13.32
CA TRP A 59 -5.69 -15.00 11.92
C TRP A 59 -4.26 -14.80 11.42
N ILE A 60 -3.57 -13.75 11.86
CA ILE A 60 -2.15 -13.54 11.56
C ILE A 60 -1.31 -14.66 12.18
N GLY A 61 -1.60 -15.06 13.43
CA GLY A 61 -0.93 -16.19 14.10
C GLY A 61 -1.14 -17.53 13.38
N ASN A 62 -2.29 -17.72 12.76
CA ASN A 62 -2.60 -18.89 11.92
C ASN A 62 -1.87 -18.88 10.55
N GLY A 63 -1.05 -17.87 10.26
CA GLY A 63 -0.28 -17.78 9.02
C GLY A 63 -1.05 -17.20 7.84
N VAL A 64 -2.17 -16.52 8.07
CA VAL A 64 -2.91 -15.85 6.99
C VAL A 64 -2.07 -14.71 6.43
N GLN A 65 -1.92 -14.67 5.10
CA GLN A 65 -1.18 -13.62 4.43
C GLN A 65 -2.09 -12.42 4.09
N PRO A 66 -1.84 -11.23 4.64
CA PRO A 66 -2.56 -10.01 4.26
C PRO A 66 -2.03 -9.43 2.94
N THR A 67 -2.92 -8.82 2.17
CA THR A 67 -2.58 -8.03 0.97
C THR A 67 -1.92 -6.70 1.37
N ASP A 68 -1.13 -6.08 0.50
CA ASP A 68 -0.33 -4.88 0.81
C ASP A 68 -1.12 -3.73 1.44
N LYS A 69 -2.32 -3.43 0.92
CA LYS A 69 -3.19 -2.39 1.49
C LYS A 69 -3.72 -2.76 2.86
N VAL A 70 -4.20 -3.99 3.04
CA VAL A 70 -4.67 -4.48 4.35
C VAL A 70 -3.54 -4.43 5.37
N ARG A 71 -2.33 -4.79 4.94
CA ARG A 71 -1.14 -4.72 5.78
C ARG A 71 -0.80 -3.29 6.19
N ALA A 72 -0.88 -2.33 5.27
CA ALA A 72 -0.70 -0.92 5.60
C ALA A 72 -1.75 -0.43 6.62
N LEU A 73 -3.00 -0.88 6.52
CA LEU A 73 -4.03 -0.56 7.52
C LEU A 73 -3.70 -1.19 8.89
N LEU A 74 -3.31 -2.46 8.94
CA LEU A 74 -2.93 -3.14 10.18
C LEU A 74 -1.71 -2.49 10.86
N VAL A 75 -0.76 -1.96 10.08
CA VAL A 75 0.38 -1.21 10.60
C VAL A 75 -0.05 0.14 11.16
N LYS A 76 -0.97 0.86 10.50
CA LYS A 76 -1.53 2.12 11.01
C LYS A 76 -2.25 1.94 12.34
N GLU A 77 -2.98 0.85 12.49
CA GLU A 77 -3.67 0.49 13.74
C GLU A 77 -2.74 -0.10 14.81
N GLY A 78 -1.45 -0.30 14.52
CA GLY A 78 -0.47 -0.85 15.47
C GLY A 78 -0.62 -2.35 15.75
N ILE A 79 -1.36 -3.10 14.91
CA ILE A 79 -1.58 -4.54 15.08
C ILE A 79 -0.38 -5.35 14.56
N MET A 80 0.28 -4.84 13.53
CA MET A 80 1.42 -5.51 12.88
C MET A 80 2.59 -4.54 12.75
N GLU A 81 3.80 -5.05 12.94
CA GLU A 81 5.01 -4.27 12.66
C GLU A 81 5.23 -4.08 11.15
N PRO A 82 5.72 -2.90 10.72
CA PRO A 82 6.06 -2.69 9.33
C PRO A 82 7.15 -3.68 8.91
N LYS A 83 6.99 -4.35 7.74
CA LYS A 83 8.19 -5.00 7.15
C LYS A 83 9.12 -3.86 6.84
N LYS A 84 10.34 -3.94 7.38
CA LYS A 84 11.48 -3.23 6.85
C LYS A 84 11.68 -3.74 5.42
N PHE A 85 11.13 -3.03 4.44
CA PHE A 85 11.55 -3.24 3.07
C PHE A 85 13.01 -2.80 3.04
N CYS A 86 13.92 -3.71 2.71
CA CYS A 86 15.26 -3.30 2.35
C CYS A 86 15.13 -2.52 1.05
N VAL A 87 15.05 -1.19 1.16
CA VAL A 87 15.15 -0.31 0.00
C VAL A 87 16.56 -0.57 -0.55
N ARG A 88 16.65 -1.42 -1.57
CA ARG A 88 17.82 -1.44 -2.44
C ARG A 88 17.84 -0.05 -3.06
N LYS A 89 18.70 0.81 -2.50
CA LYS A 89 18.85 2.18 -2.98
C LYS A 89 19.12 2.10 -4.49
N PRO A 90 18.37 2.81 -5.34
CA PRO A 90 18.61 2.76 -6.77
C PRO A 90 20.08 3.10 -7.00
N LYS A 91 20.81 2.21 -7.69
CA LYS A 91 22.19 2.46 -8.08
C LYS A 91 22.15 3.71 -8.96
N GLN A 92 22.67 4.83 -8.44
CA GLN A 92 22.70 6.09 -9.17
C GLN A 92 23.33 5.82 -10.53
N ALA A 93 22.60 6.08 -11.62
CA ALA A 93 23.18 6.06 -12.94
C ALA A 93 24.34 7.08 -12.92
N PRO A 94 25.54 6.72 -13.43
CA PRO A 94 26.63 7.67 -13.49
C PRO A 94 26.15 8.92 -14.23
N PRO A 95 26.44 10.13 -13.72
CA PRO A 95 26.03 11.35 -14.40
C PRO A 95 26.59 11.31 -15.81
N ALA A 96 25.72 11.51 -16.82
CA ALA A 96 26.14 11.62 -18.21
C ALA A 96 27.34 12.58 -18.29
N PRO A 97 28.40 12.23 -19.02
CA PRO A 97 29.58 13.08 -19.12
C PRO A 97 29.11 14.43 -19.68
N LYS A 98 29.30 15.49 -18.90
CA LYS A 98 29.13 16.87 -19.35
C LYS A 98 30.04 17.04 -20.56
N ALA A 99 29.45 17.10 -21.75
CA ALA A 99 30.15 17.49 -22.95
C ALA A 99 30.74 18.89 -22.69
N LYS A 100 32.06 18.92 -22.56
CA LYS A 100 32.87 20.12 -22.71
C LYS A 100 32.87 20.46 -24.21
N ALA A 101 32.55 21.70 -24.54
CA ALA A 101 33.07 22.46 -25.69
C ALA A 101 32.67 23.93 -25.43
N GLU A 102 33.63 24.76 -25.01
CA GLU A 102 34.12 25.92 -25.78
C GLU A 102 33.07 27.04 -25.83
N GLY A 103 33.19 28.17 -25.12
CA GLY A 103 34.39 28.94 -24.83
C GLY A 103 34.72 29.82 -26.02
N ASP A 104 34.11 31.01 -26.10
CA ASP A 104 34.80 32.17 -26.65
C ASP A 104 34.28 33.46 -25.99
N ASN A 105 35.25 34.33 -25.76
CA ASN A 105 35.27 35.51 -24.90
C ASN A 105 35.55 36.71 -25.80
N GLN A 106 35.00 37.88 -25.42
CA GLN A 106 35.58 39.23 -25.56
C GLN A 106 34.69 40.26 -26.27
N GLU A 107 34.49 41.37 -25.55
CA GLU A 107 34.49 42.78 -25.98
C GLU A 107 33.51 43.20 -27.10
N VAL A 108 32.82 44.35 -27.06
CA VAL A 108 33.31 45.74 -27.08
C VAL A 108 32.08 46.61 -26.67
N LYS A 109 32.11 47.36 -25.56
CA LYS A 109 32.51 48.79 -25.44
C LYS A 109 31.54 49.77 -26.14
N ALA A 110 30.94 50.64 -25.32
CA ALA A 110 30.49 52.01 -25.57
C ALA A 110 29.49 52.29 -26.72
N GLU A 111 28.30 52.80 -26.39
CA GLU A 111 27.90 54.21 -26.56
C GLU A 111 26.62 54.49 -25.75
#